data_AF-A0A2V7HJW7-F1
#
_entry.id   AF-A0A2V7HJW7-F1
#
_cell.length_a   1.000
_cell.length_b   1.000
_cell.length_c   1.000
_cell.angle_alpha   90.00
_cell.angle_beta   90.00
_cell.angle_gamma   90.00
#
_symmetry.space_group_name_H-M   'P 1'
#
loop_
_entity.id
_entity.type
_entity.pdbx_description
1 polymer ?
#
loop_
_entity_poly.entity_id
_entity_poly.type
_entity_poly.pdbx_seq_one_letter_code
_entity_poly.pdbx_strand_id
1 'polypeptide(L)'
;MLAGCLWAVANTLTIFAVRDVGLSIAFPLWNSNSLLGILWGIVFFRELRGADWRRWLGVLGGALLMFAGGTALAAASAAQVPAKDAMRGVAAALAAGALWGTMYIPYRKAYLTGMSPLSFITFFTVGELGMMTALALTYSGGATQLWSELSGARHVLFWLLAGGFVWVVGDLFQQYAVKYAGITRGIPLSNTNQLWGLAWGILVFGELRGASQSVLSQVIGGSVVMALGAGIIALSSVSRSEHQRWEEAALNEAQRYGVDSRYTRARIAGEDAGGKRRRTWIDWLVVTIATVIIVGFAVNAQSPQIAVRGGWVAALIVATLGMLMTAAISLWRTTKFN
;
A
#
# COMPACT_ATOMS: atom_id res chain seq x y z
N MET A 1 -1.43 14.54 -6.85
CA MET A 1 -1.76 15.51 -5.79
C MET A 1 -3.00 15.09 -4.99
N LEU A 2 -4.22 15.15 -5.55
CA LEU A 2 -5.44 14.78 -4.79
C LEU A 2 -5.35 13.38 -4.13
N ALA A 3 -4.83 12.38 -4.85
CA ALA A 3 -4.61 11.06 -4.30
C ALA A 3 -3.71 11.07 -3.04
N GLY A 4 -2.62 11.86 -3.06
CA GLY A 4 -1.73 12.03 -1.91
C GLY A 4 -2.41 12.74 -0.73
N CYS A 5 -3.26 13.74 -1.00
CA CYS A 5 -4.04 14.40 0.05
C CYS A 5 -5.03 13.43 0.72
N LEU A 6 -5.77 12.65 -0.08
CA LEU A 6 -6.70 11.63 0.42
C LEU A 6 -5.97 10.58 1.26
N TRP A 7 -4.79 10.15 0.82
CA TRP A 7 -3.96 9.20 1.54
C TRP A 7 -3.49 9.74 2.89
N ALA A 8 -3.02 10.98 2.95
CA ALA A 8 -2.55 11.62 4.17
C ALA A 8 -3.68 11.75 5.22
N VAL A 9 -4.88 12.18 4.77
CA VAL A 9 -6.06 12.26 5.64
C VAL A 9 -6.47 10.86 6.12
N ALA A 10 -6.50 9.87 5.23
CA ALA A 10 -6.85 8.50 5.59
C ALA A 10 -5.89 7.91 6.65
N ASN A 11 -4.58 8.10 6.49
CA ASN A 11 -3.60 7.66 7.51
C ASN A 11 -3.79 8.38 8.86
N THR A 12 -4.15 9.66 8.83
CA THR A 12 -4.44 10.40 10.06
C THR A 12 -5.69 9.83 10.76
N LEU A 13 -6.71 9.46 9.99
CA LEU A 13 -7.93 8.85 10.51
C LEU A 13 -7.69 7.43 11.07
N THR A 14 -6.79 6.64 10.49
CA THR A 14 -6.47 5.31 11.07
C THR A 14 -5.80 5.44 12.43
N ILE A 15 -4.94 6.45 12.64
CA ILE A 15 -4.35 6.72 13.96
C ILE A 15 -5.45 7.02 14.99
N PHE A 16 -6.42 7.89 14.66
CA PHE A 16 -7.55 8.18 15.54
C PHE A 16 -8.43 6.95 15.77
N ALA A 17 -8.68 6.16 14.73
CA ALA A 17 -9.47 4.95 14.85
C ALA A 17 -8.83 3.93 15.80
N VAL A 18 -7.53 3.66 15.64
CA VAL A 18 -6.80 2.77 16.56
C VAL A 18 -6.85 3.28 18.00
N ARG A 19 -6.69 4.60 18.19
CA ARG A 19 -6.75 5.21 19.51
C ARG A 19 -8.13 5.07 20.16
N ASP A 20 -9.21 5.21 19.40
CA ASP A 20 -10.57 5.35 19.95
C ASP A 20 -11.35 4.02 20.03
N VAL A 21 -11.12 3.06 19.12
CA VAL A 21 -11.79 1.75 19.09
C VAL A 21 -10.84 0.54 19.17
N GLY A 22 -9.52 0.77 19.18
CA GLY A 22 -8.53 -0.29 19.16
C GLY A 22 -8.33 -0.93 17.78
N LEU A 23 -7.25 -1.70 17.65
CA LEU A 23 -6.83 -2.29 16.39
C LEU A 23 -7.82 -3.36 15.88
N SER A 24 -8.45 -4.15 16.75
CA SER A 24 -9.41 -5.21 16.36
C SER A 24 -10.60 -4.68 15.59
N ILE A 25 -11.12 -3.52 15.99
CA ILE A 25 -12.31 -2.93 15.38
C ILE A 25 -11.90 -2.04 14.21
N ALA A 26 -10.88 -1.21 14.37
CA ALA A 26 -10.49 -0.25 13.34
C ALA A 26 -9.98 -0.96 12.07
N PHE A 27 -9.22 -2.04 12.24
CA PHE A 27 -8.54 -2.68 11.13
C PHE A 27 -9.47 -3.32 10.09
N PRO A 28 -10.45 -4.16 10.46
CA PRO A 28 -11.44 -4.68 9.51
C PRO A 28 -12.16 -3.55 8.77
N LEU A 29 -12.52 -2.49 9.49
CA LEU A 29 -13.32 -1.39 8.95
C LEU A 29 -12.56 -0.61 7.87
N TRP A 30 -11.29 -0.25 8.06
CA TRP A 30 -10.54 0.44 7.00
C TRP A 30 -10.10 -0.52 5.88
N ASN A 31 -9.96 -1.82 6.17
CA ASN A 31 -9.59 -2.84 5.17
C ASN A 31 -10.73 -3.09 4.17
N SER A 32 -11.93 -2.55 4.42
CA SER A 32 -12.99 -2.39 3.42
C SER A 32 -12.56 -1.58 2.18
N ASN A 33 -11.42 -0.87 2.24
CA ASN A 33 -10.82 -0.20 1.09
C ASN A 33 -10.65 -1.13 -0.13
N SER A 34 -10.37 -2.40 0.08
CA SER A 34 -10.20 -3.40 -0.98
C SER A 34 -11.53 -3.70 -1.67
N LEU A 35 -12.61 -3.78 -0.90
CA LEU A 35 -13.96 -3.99 -1.43
C LEU A 35 -14.42 -2.78 -2.25
N LEU A 36 -14.14 -1.57 -1.76
CA LEU A 36 -14.39 -0.34 -2.52
C LEU A 36 -13.50 -0.24 -3.76
N GLY A 37 -12.24 -0.67 -3.67
CA GLY A 37 -11.34 -0.76 -4.82
C GLY A 37 -11.90 -1.67 -5.92
N ILE A 38 -12.42 -2.84 -5.53
CA ILE A 38 -13.10 -3.77 -6.46
C ILE A 38 -14.33 -3.11 -7.07
N LEU A 39 -15.18 -2.48 -6.25
CA LEU A 39 -16.37 -1.77 -6.70
C LEU A 39 -16.01 -0.71 -7.76
N TRP A 40 -15.03 0.14 -7.48
CA TRP A 40 -14.58 1.18 -8.41
C TRP A 40 -13.92 0.59 -9.66
N GLY A 41 -13.17 -0.50 -9.53
CA GLY A 41 -12.63 -1.25 -10.66
C GLY A 41 -13.72 -1.71 -11.64
N ILE A 42 -14.81 -2.27 -11.12
CA ILE A 42 -15.94 -2.76 -11.92
C ILE A 42 -16.73 -1.58 -12.53
N VAL A 43 -17.05 -0.56 -11.73
CA VAL A 43 -17.93 0.56 -12.11
C VAL A 43 -17.25 1.51 -13.09
N PHE A 44 -16.07 2.03 -12.74
CA PHE A 44 -15.40 3.09 -13.51
C PHE A 44 -14.45 2.54 -14.57
N PHE A 45 -13.76 1.44 -14.28
CA PHE A 45 -12.69 0.92 -15.14
C PHE A 45 -13.10 -0.31 -15.94
N ARG A 46 -14.37 -0.74 -15.80
CA ARG A 46 -14.93 -1.90 -16.50
C ARG A 46 -14.10 -3.18 -16.29
N GLU A 47 -13.37 -3.27 -15.18
CA GLU A 47 -12.64 -4.48 -14.79
C GLU A 47 -13.64 -5.63 -14.58
N LEU A 48 -13.24 -6.86 -14.89
CA LEU A 48 -14.09 -8.05 -14.91
C LEU A 48 -15.25 -8.04 -15.94
N ARG A 49 -15.47 -6.98 -16.74
CA ARG A 49 -16.46 -7.03 -17.82
C ARG A 49 -15.97 -7.94 -18.95
N GLY A 50 -16.76 -8.97 -19.27
CA GLY A 50 -16.38 -10.00 -20.24
C GLY A 50 -15.47 -11.10 -19.67
N ALA A 51 -15.25 -11.10 -18.36
CA ALA A 51 -14.60 -12.21 -17.66
C ALA A 51 -15.59 -13.34 -17.37
N ASP A 52 -15.12 -14.58 -17.42
CA ASP A 52 -15.92 -15.76 -17.12
C ASP A 52 -16.44 -15.71 -15.66
N TRP A 53 -17.61 -16.31 -15.42
CA TRP A 53 -18.22 -16.40 -14.08
C TRP A 53 -17.26 -16.96 -13.02
N ARG A 54 -16.37 -17.89 -13.40
CA ARG A 54 -15.34 -18.45 -12.51
C ARG A 54 -14.34 -17.39 -12.01
N ARG A 55 -13.96 -16.42 -12.85
CA ARG A 55 -13.07 -15.30 -12.48
C ARG A 55 -13.78 -14.30 -11.59
N TRP A 56 -15.06 -14.04 -11.85
CA TRP A 56 -15.92 -13.22 -10.97
C TRP A 56 -15.99 -13.81 -9.57
N LEU A 57 -16.32 -15.10 -9.46
CA LEU A 57 -16.33 -15.81 -8.18
C LEU A 57 -14.95 -15.86 -7.54
N GLY A 58 -13.88 -16.03 -8.33
CA GLY A 58 -12.52 -16.03 -7.81
C GLY A 58 -12.12 -14.70 -7.18
N VAL A 59 -12.36 -13.59 -7.86
CA VAL A 59 -12.00 -12.25 -7.34
C VAL A 59 -12.89 -11.85 -6.17
N LEU A 60 -14.21 -11.98 -6.28
CA LEU A 60 -15.12 -11.61 -5.19
C LEU A 60 -14.99 -12.55 -4.00
N GLY A 61 -14.99 -13.86 -4.24
CA GLY A 61 -14.83 -14.88 -3.20
C GLY A 61 -13.47 -14.78 -2.52
N GLY A 62 -12.40 -14.59 -3.30
CA GLY A 62 -11.06 -14.36 -2.77
C GLY A 62 -10.99 -13.09 -1.91
N ALA A 63 -11.59 -11.98 -2.35
CA ALA A 63 -11.60 -10.74 -1.58
C ALA A 63 -12.41 -10.86 -0.27
N LEU A 64 -13.53 -11.57 -0.30
CA LEU A 64 -14.31 -11.87 0.90
C LEU A 64 -13.52 -12.74 1.88
N LEU A 65 -12.81 -13.76 1.40
CA LEU A 65 -11.92 -14.58 2.23
C LEU A 65 -10.78 -13.75 2.82
N MET A 66 -10.15 -12.87 2.04
CA MET A 66 -9.11 -11.98 2.55
C MET A 66 -9.65 -11.02 3.62
N PHE A 67 -10.83 -10.46 3.41
CA PHE A 67 -11.50 -9.60 4.38
C PHE A 67 -11.85 -10.37 5.67
N ALA A 68 -12.43 -11.56 5.54
CA ALA A 68 -12.79 -12.41 6.67
C ALA A 68 -11.54 -12.86 7.46
N GLY A 69 -10.49 -13.31 6.77
CA GLY A 69 -9.22 -13.72 7.36
C GLY A 69 -8.54 -12.56 8.09
N GLY A 70 -8.42 -11.40 7.44
CA GLY A 70 -7.88 -10.18 8.08
C GLY A 70 -8.70 -9.73 9.28
N THR A 71 -10.03 -9.90 9.24
CA THR A 71 -10.93 -9.59 10.36
C THR A 71 -10.69 -10.52 11.54
N ALA A 72 -10.58 -11.83 11.28
CA ALA A 72 -10.27 -12.82 12.31
C ALA A 72 -8.90 -12.56 12.95
N LEU A 73 -7.89 -12.20 12.13
CA LEU A 73 -6.56 -11.83 12.61
C LEU A 73 -6.59 -10.61 13.53
N ALA A 74 -7.30 -9.55 13.12
CA ALA A 74 -7.45 -8.34 13.92
C ALA A 74 -8.15 -8.60 15.24
N ALA A 75 -9.21 -9.41 15.24
CA ALA A 75 -9.94 -9.80 16.44
C ALA A 75 -9.06 -10.60 17.41
N ALA A 76 -8.24 -11.52 16.89
CA ALA A 76 -7.37 -12.37 17.70
C ALA A 76 -6.13 -11.64 18.26
N SER A 77 -5.65 -10.59 17.56
CA SER A 77 -4.41 -9.88 17.91
C SER A 77 -4.62 -8.65 18.80
N ALA A 78 -5.86 -8.28 19.11
CA ALA A 78 -6.13 -7.09 19.91
C ALA A 78 -5.97 -7.35 21.41
N ALA A 79 -4.87 -6.83 21.97
CA ALA A 79 -4.79 -6.55 23.39
C ALA A 79 -5.86 -5.51 23.77
N GLN A 80 -6.56 -5.73 24.89
CA GLN A 80 -7.73 -4.95 25.30
C GLN A 80 -7.36 -3.48 25.57
N VAL A 81 -7.55 -2.61 24.57
CA VAL A 81 -7.61 -1.16 24.77
C VAL A 81 -9.07 -0.80 25.05
N PRO A 82 -9.41 -0.23 26.21
CA PRO A 82 -10.77 0.23 26.48
C PRO A 82 -11.16 1.29 25.45
N ALA A 83 -12.24 1.05 24.71
CA ALA A 83 -12.76 2.02 23.75
C ALA A 83 -13.20 3.27 24.51
N LYS A 84 -12.52 4.41 24.29
CA LYS A 84 -12.89 5.69 24.89
C LYS A 84 -14.10 6.33 24.21
N ASP A 85 -14.19 6.21 22.88
CA ASP A 85 -15.18 6.92 22.05
C ASP A 85 -15.53 6.10 20.80
N ALA A 86 -16.25 4.99 21.00
CA ALA A 86 -16.39 3.94 19.99
C ALA A 86 -16.99 4.41 18.64
N MET A 87 -17.98 5.31 18.69
CA MET A 87 -18.62 5.83 17.48
C MET A 87 -17.66 6.67 16.62
N ARG A 88 -16.81 7.48 17.25
CA ARG A 88 -15.81 8.30 16.54
C ARG A 88 -14.75 7.43 15.89
N GLY A 89 -14.25 6.41 16.60
CA GLY A 89 -13.26 5.49 16.05
C GLY A 89 -13.80 4.64 14.89
N VAL A 90 -15.05 4.16 14.97
CA VAL A 90 -15.71 3.45 13.85
C VAL A 90 -15.88 4.37 12.65
N ALA A 91 -16.36 5.60 12.85
CA ALA A 91 -16.51 6.58 11.79
C ALA A 91 -15.16 6.92 11.14
N ALA A 92 -14.10 7.11 11.94
CA ALA A 92 -12.75 7.36 11.44
C ALA A 92 -12.21 6.17 10.62
N ALA A 93 -12.41 4.93 11.07
CA ALA A 93 -11.96 3.75 10.35
C ALA A 93 -12.68 3.56 9.01
N LEU A 94 -14.00 3.74 8.98
CA LEU A 94 -14.80 3.68 7.76
C LEU A 94 -14.44 4.81 6.79
N ALA A 95 -14.25 6.03 7.30
CA ALA A 95 -13.80 7.16 6.49
C ALA A 95 -12.40 6.92 5.91
N ALA A 96 -11.46 6.39 6.70
CA ALA A 96 -10.14 6.00 6.20
C ALA A 96 -10.25 4.95 5.08
N GLY A 97 -11.06 3.91 5.28
CA GLY A 97 -11.33 2.89 4.27
C GLY A 97 -11.93 3.47 2.98
N ALA A 98 -12.88 4.40 3.12
CA ALA A 98 -13.51 5.08 1.99
C ALA A 98 -12.55 5.98 1.22
N LEU A 99 -11.72 6.77 1.92
CA LEU A 99 -10.73 7.66 1.30
C LEU A 99 -9.64 6.84 0.58
N TRP A 100 -9.11 5.79 1.20
CA TRP A 100 -8.16 4.88 0.55
C TRP A 100 -8.78 4.16 -0.65
N GLY A 101 -10.00 3.63 -0.51
CA GLY A 101 -10.71 2.98 -1.60
C GLY A 101 -10.96 3.92 -2.79
N THR A 102 -11.33 5.16 -2.51
CA THR A 102 -11.61 6.19 -3.53
C THR A 102 -10.34 6.72 -4.19
N MET A 103 -9.22 6.77 -3.45
CA MET A 103 -7.91 7.14 -3.98
C MET A 103 -7.49 6.26 -5.17
N TYR A 104 -7.97 5.01 -5.25
CA TYR A 104 -7.70 4.12 -6.37
C TYR A 104 -8.31 4.58 -7.71
N ILE A 105 -9.24 5.53 -7.71
CA ILE A 105 -9.81 6.12 -8.94
C ILE A 105 -8.78 7.00 -9.67
N PRO A 106 -8.31 8.14 -9.12
CA PRO A 106 -7.32 8.98 -9.81
C PRO A 106 -6.04 8.20 -10.12
N TYR A 107 -5.75 7.21 -9.30
CA TYR A 107 -4.68 6.26 -9.43
C TYR A 107 -4.74 5.44 -10.73
N ARG A 108 -5.83 4.69 -10.98
CA ARG A 108 -5.98 3.89 -12.20
C ARG A 108 -6.18 4.75 -13.43
N LYS A 109 -6.85 5.89 -13.26
CA LYS A 109 -7.03 6.89 -14.31
C LYS A 109 -5.71 7.43 -14.85
N ALA A 110 -4.73 7.69 -13.98
CA ALA A 110 -3.40 8.11 -14.40
C ALA A 110 -2.70 7.05 -15.28
N TYR A 111 -2.90 5.76 -15.01
CA TYR A 111 -2.29 4.70 -15.83
C TYR A 111 -2.97 4.48 -17.16
N LEU A 112 -4.27 4.72 -17.25
CA LEU A 112 -4.98 4.68 -18.53
C LEU A 112 -4.47 5.75 -19.51
N THR A 113 -3.87 6.85 -19.03
CA THR A 113 -3.22 7.85 -19.88
C THR A 113 -1.75 7.53 -20.20
N GLY A 114 -1.27 6.33 -19.85
CA GLY A 114 0.11 5.90 -20.09
C GLY A 114 1.14 6.48 -19.11
N MET A 115 0.70 7.08 -18.00
CA MET A 115 1.62 7.58 -16.96
C MET A 115 2.43 6.43 -16.36
N SER A 116 3.73 6.67 -16.11
CA SER A 116 4.57 5.71 -15.38
C SER A 116 4.18 5.66 -13.90
N PRO A 117 4.25 4.49 -13.22
CA PRO A 117 4.08 4.40 -11.77
C PRO A 117 4.99 5.35 -10.99
N LEU A 118 6.22 5.57 -11.46
CA LEU A 118 7.19 6.49 -10.85
C LEU A 118 6.72 7.95 -10.92
N SER A 119 6.21 8.38 -12.08
CA SER A 119 5.66 9.73 -12.26
C SER A 119 4.44 9.94 -11.38
N PHE A 120 3.58 8.93 -11.29
CA PHE A 120 2.41 8.97 -10.41
C PHE A 120 2.83 9.16 -8.95
N ILE A 121 3.74 8.30 -8.45
CA ILE A 121 4.24 8.38 -7.07
C ILE A 121 4.85 9.75 -6.80
N THR A 122 5.60 10.32 -7.74
CA THR A 122 6.19 11.67 -7.57
C THR A 122 5.12 12.73 -7.30
N PHE A 123 4.06 12.80 -8.12
CA PHE A 123 2.97 13.76 -7.90
C PHE A 123 2.06 13.40 -6.72
N PHE A 124 2.02 12.13 -6.34
CA PHE A 124 1.35 11.65 -5.15
C PHE A 124 2.08 12.16 -3.89
N THR A 125 3.40 11.97 -3.80
CA THR A 125 4.24 12.40 -2.67
C THR A 125 4.21 13.90 -2.47
N VAL A 126 4.12 14.71 -3.53
CA VAL A 126 3.95 16.18 -3.37
C VAL A 126 2.62 16.52 -2.67
N GLY A 127 1.53 15.84 -3.03
CA GLY A 127 0.23 16.05 -2.38
C GLY A 127 0.20 15.54 -0.94
N GLU A 128 0.82 14.38 -0.72
CA GLU A 128 1.00 13.79 0.61
C GLU A 128 1.82 14.72 1.51
N LEU A 129 2.99 15.18 1.09
CA LEU A 129 3.85 16.06 1.86
C LEU A 129 3.14 17.37 2.21
N GLY A 130 2.45 17.98 1.25
CA GLY A 130 1.68 19.21 1.48
C GLY A 130 0.57 19.00 2.51
N MET A 131 -0.22 17.93 2.37
CA MET A 131 -1.31 17.64 3.29
C MET A 131 -0.80 17.25 4.69
N MET A 132 0.22 16.39 4.78
CA MET A 132 0.83 15.99 6.05
C MET A 132 1.45 17.19 6.77
N THR A 133 2.08 18.11 6.05
CA THR A 133 2.61 19.35 6.64
C THR A 133 1.48 20.22 7.19
N ALA A 134 0.40 20.41 6.43
CA ALA A 134 -0.75 21.18 6.88
C ALA A 134 -1.40 20.57 8.13
N LEU A 135 -1.57 19.24 8.16
CA LEU A 135 -2.11 18.53 9.32
C LEU A 135 -1.17 18.64 10.53
N ALA A 136 0.13 18.41 10.35
CA ALA A 136 1.12 18.51 11.42
C ALA A 136 1.14 19.91 12.05
N LEU A 137 1.18 20.96 11.22
CA LEU A 137 1.14 22.34 11.71
C LEU A 137 -0.15 22.66 12.47
N THR A 138 -1.29 22.15 11.99
CA THR A 138 -2.59 22.38 12.60
C THR A 138 -2.71 21.66 13.94
N TYR A 139 -2.29 20.39 14.03
CA TYR A 139 -2.41 19.57 15.24
C TYR A 139 -1.37 19.89 16.30
N SER A 140 -0.13 20.22 15.92
CA SER A 140 0.90 20.62 16.87
C SER A 140 0.71 22.06 17.37
N GLY A 141 -0.25 22.84 16.84
CA GLY A 141 -0.47 24.23 17.27
C GLY A 141 0.56 25.23 16.72
N GLY A 142 1.19 24.92 15.60
CA GLY A 142 2.12 25.80 14.88
C GLY A 142 3.52 25.22 14.65
N ALA A 143 4.32 25.92 13.86
CA ALA A 143 5.64 25.46 13.42
C ALA A 143 6.65 25.32 14.56
N THR A 144 6.62 26.21 15.55
CA THR A 144 7.55 26.20 16.69
C THR A 144 7.35 24.97 17.56
N GLN A 145 6.09 24.61 17.85
CA GLN A 145 5.78 23.44 18.68
C GLN A 145 6.12 22.14 17.94
N LEU A 146 5.80 22.05 16.64
CA LEU A 146 6.20 20.93 15.81
C LEU A 146 7.73 20.76 15.79
N TRP A 147 8.49 21.85 15.67
CA TRP A 147 9.94 21.81 15.72
C TRP A 147 10.48 21.33 17.06
N SER A 148 9.86 21.76 18.17
CA SER A 148 10.19 21.27 19.51
C SER A 148 9.96 19.76 19.65
N GLU A 149 8.85 19.24 19.14
CA GLU A 149 8.54 17.81 19.16
C GLU A 149 9.55 17.00 18.32
N LEU A 150 9.84 17.46 17.09
CA LEU A 150 10.79 16.80 16.20
C LEU A 150 12.22 16.81 16.75
N SER A 151 12.66 17.94 17.30
CA SER A 151 13.99 18.04 17.90
C SER A 151 14.13 17.18 19.16
N GLY A 152 13.06 17.06 19.96
CA GLY A 152 12.99 16.13 21.08
C GLY A 152 13.04 14.65 20.65
N ALA A 153 12.43 14.32 19.51
CA ALA A 153 12.37 12.96 18.98
C ALA A 153 13.54 12.59 18.03
N ARG A 154 14.55 13.45 17.89
CA ARG A 154 15.64 13.32 16.89
C ARG A 154 16.32 11.96 16.83
N HIS A 155 16.41 11.27 17.97
CA HIS A 155 17.07 9.97 18.10
C HIS A 155 16.29 8.81 17.46
N VAL A 156 14.99 8.99 17.21
CA VAL A 156 14.09 7.99 16.63
C VAL A 156 13.73 8.30 15.18
N LEU A 157 13.90 9.56 14.74
CA LEU A 157 13.53 10.02 13.39
C LEU A 157 14.16 9.18 12.27
N PHE A 158 15.39 8.69 12.44
CA PHE A 158 16.01 7.78 11.48
C PHE A 158 15.21 6.50 11.27
N TRP A 159 14.72 5.86 12.33
CA TRP A 159 13.97 4.62 12.23
C TRP A 159 12.62 4.83 11.55
N LEU A 160 11.98 5.98 11.81
CA LEU A 160 10.77 6.39 11.10
C LEU A 160 11.03 6.60 9.60
N LEU A 161 12.14 7.28 9.27
CA LEU A 161 12.57 7.49 7.88
C LEU A 161 12.90 6.17 7.18
N ALA A 162 13.58 5.25 7.86
CA ALA A 162 13.90 3.92 7.33
C ALA A 162 12.62 3.11 7.05
N GLY A 163 11.63 3.16 7.94
CA GLY A 163 10.30 2.59 7.71
C GLY A 163 9.63 3.19 6.48
N GLY A 164 9.67 4.52 6.33
CA GLY A 164 9.16 5.22 5.16
C GLY A 164 9.87 4.82 3.86
N PHE A 165 11.19 4.64 3.88
CA PHE A 165 11.96 4.18 2.72
C PHE A 165 11.52 2.78 2.26
N VAL A 166 11.39 1.83 3.19
CA VAL A 166 10.89 0.47 2.88
C VAL A 166 9.46 0.53 2.34
N TRP A 167 8.62 1.40 2.93
CA TRP A 167 7.26 1.61 2.48
C TRP A 167 7.19 2.12 1.02
N VAL A 168 8.03 3.10 0.63
CA VAL A 168 8.07 3.62 -0.75
C VAL A 168 8.40 2.52 -1.76
N VAL A 169 9.33 1.62 -1.41
CA VAL A 169 9.65 0.47 -2.26
C VAL A 169 8.43 -0.44 -2.39
N GLY A 170 7.76 -0.77 -1.28
CA GLY A 170 6.53 -1.56 -1.28
C GLY A 170 5.40 -0.91 -2.09
N ASP A 171 5.18 0.39 -1.92
CA ASP A 171 4.18 1.18 -2.67
C ASP A 171 4.47 1.12 -4.17
N LEU A 172 5.73 1.25 -4.60
CA LEU A 172 6.10 1.11 -6.01
C LEU A 172 5.70 -0.26 -6.59
N PHE A 173 5.94 -1.36 -5.87
CA PHE A 173 5.53 -2.70 -6.33
C PHE A 173 4.01 -2.88 -6.32
N GLN A 174 3.33 -2.36 -5.29
CA GLN A 174 1.88 -2.26 -5.30
C GLN A 174 1.42 -1.50 -6.53
N GLN A 175 2.15 -0.46 -6.93
CA GLN A 175 1.75 0.33 -8.07
C GLN A 175 1.85 -0.41 -9.40
N TYR A 176 2.94 -1.14 -9.58
CA TYR A 176 3.08 -2.04 -10.71
C TYR A 176 2.04 -3.16 -10.70
N ALA A 177 1.70 -3.69 -9.52
CA ALA A 177 0.66 -4.71 -9.39
C ALA A 177 -0.69 -4.17 -9.88
N VAL A 178 -1.08 -2.95 -9.52
CA VAL A 178 -2.34 -2.37 -10.02
C VAL A 178 -2.26 -2.00 -11.49
N LYS A 179 -1.10 -1.54 -12.00
CA LYS A 179 -0.90 -1.29 -13.43
C LYS A 179 -1.18 -2.55 -14.25
N TYR A 180 -0.57 -3.68 -13.88
CA TYR A 180 -0.60 -4.92 -14.65
C TYR A 180 -1.76 -5.87 -14.32
N ALA A 181 -2.20 -5.92 -13.06
CA ALA A 181 -3.26 -6.82 -12.60
C ALA A 181 -4.61 -6.10 -12.37
N GLY A 182 -4.66 -4.77 -12.47
CA GLY A 182 -5.87 -3.97 -12.21
C GLY A 182 -6.11 -3.71 -10.73
N ILE A 183 -7.04 -2.81 -10.41
CA ILE A 183 -7.39 -2.48 -9.01
C ILE A 183 -7.99 -3.70 -8.32
N THR A 184 -8.86 -4.42 -9.04
CA THR A 184 -9.63 -5.57 -8.53
C THR A 184 -8.77 -6.72 -8.01
N ARG A 185 -7.52 -6.83 -8.47
CA ARG A 185 -6.59 -7.90 -8.07
C ARG A 185 -5.37 -7.37 -7.34
N GLY A 186 -4.79 -6.26 -7.83
CA GLY A 186 -3.57 -5.69 -7.27
C GLY A 186 -3.74 -5.22 -5.83
N ILE A 187 -4.83 -4.52 -5.51
CA ILE A 187 -5.07 -3.97 -4.17
C ILE A 187 -5.36 -5.07 -3.13
N PRO A 188 -6.26 -6.04 -3.39
CA PRO A 188 -6.43 -7.14 -2.46
C PRO A 188 -5.12 -7.89 -2.21
N LEU A 189 -4.34 -8.19 -3.27
CA LEU A 189 -3.05 -8.87 -3.11
C LEU A 189 -2.04 -8.06 -2.28
N SER A 190 -1.99 -6.73 -2.39
CA SER A 190 -1.10 -5.92 -1.56
C SER A 190 -1.52 -5.92 -0.08
N ASN A 191 -2.80 -6.13 0.23
CA ASN A 191 -3.27 -6.27 1.60
C ASN A 191 -2.79 -7.57 2.27
N THR A 192 -2.10 -8.49 1.55
CA THR A 192 -1.35 -9.59 2.19
C THR A 192 -0.19 -9.13 3.06
N ASN A 193 0.19 -7.85 2.99
CA ASN A 193 1.16 -7.23 3.91
C ASN A 193 0.84 -7.48 5.39
N GLN A 194 -0.42 -7.71 5.73
CA GLN A 194 -0.90 -8.03 7.08
C GLN A 194 -0.32 -9.36 7.59
N LEU A 195 -0.22 -10.38 6.72
CA LEU A 195 0.42 -11.65 7.05
C LEU A 195 1.89 -11.42 7.40
N TRP A 196 2.52 -10.45 6.75
CA TRP A 196 3.90 -10.09 7.01
C TRP A 196 4.08 -9.32 8.31
N GLY A 197 3.23 -8.33 8.59
CA GLY A 197 3.19 -7.67 9.89
C GLY A 197 3.00 -8.67 11.04
N LEU A 198 2.07 -9.62 10.88
CA LEU A 198 1.83 -10.68 11.85
C LEU A 198 3.05 -11.60 12.03
N ALA A 199 3.72 -11.99 10.95
CA ALA A 199 4.94 -12.80 11.02
C ALA A 199 6.04 -12.09 11.82
N TRP A 200 6.23 -10.79 11.61
CA TRP A 200 7.14 -9.98 12.44
C TRP A 200 6.70 -9.94 13.91
N GLY A 201 5.42 -9.66 14.19
CA GLY A 201 4.83 -9.67 15.54
C GLY A 201 5.08 -10.97 16.30
N ILE A 202 4.78 -12.11 15.68
CA ILE A 202 4.88 -13.43 16.32
C ILE A 202 6.33 -13.91 16.41
N LEU A 203 7.08 -13.87 15.31
CA LEU A 203 8.38 -14.55 15.21
C LEU A 203 9.51 -13.70 15.80
N VAL A 204 9.49 -12.39 15.56
CA VAL A 204 10.55 -11.48 15.96
C VAL A 204 10.29 -10.89 17.34
N PHE A 205 9.11 -10.31 17.55
CA PHE A 205 8.75 -9.65 18.81
C PHE A 205 8.16 -10.62 19.84
N GLY A 206 7.61 -11.75 19.41
CA GLY A 206 7.06 -12.76 20.32
C GLY A 206 5.73 -12.35 20.96
N GLU A 207 4.94 -11.51 20.29
CA GLU A 207 3.70 -10.91 20.82
C GLU A 207 2.64 -11.91 21.28
N LEU A 208 2.67 -13.16 20.77
CA LEU A 208 1.75 -14.23 21.15
C LEU A 208 2.35 -15.27 22.10
N ARG A 209 3.50 -15.00 22.73
CA ARG A 209 4.07 -15.92 23.73
C ARG A 209 3.19 -15.93 24.98
N GLY A 210 2.63 -17.09 25.30
CA GLY A 210 1.68 -17.25 26.41
C GLY A 210 0.22 -16.99 26.03
N ALA A 211 -0.07 -16.72 24.75
CA ALA A 211 -1.44 -16.67 24.25
C ALA A 211 -2.11 -18.05 24.39
N SER A 212 -3.43 -18.05 24.62
CA SER A 212 -4.19 -19.29 24.73
C SER A 212 -4.18 -20.05 23.39
N GLN A 213 -4.35 -21.38 23.45
CA GLN A 213 -4.46 -22.21 22.24
C GLN A 213 -5.60 -21.77 21.32
N SER A 214 -6.65 -21.15 21.88
CA SER A 214 -7.76 -20.57 21.10
C SER A 214 -7.33 -19.33 20.31
N VAL A 215 -6.54 -18.43 20.90
CA VAL A 215 -6.02 -17.26 20.17
C VAL A 215 -5.05 -17.70 19.07
N LEU A 216 -4.16 -18.65 19.37
CA LEU A 216 -3.22 -19.15 18.38
C LEU A 216 -3.94 -19.83 17.20
N SER A 217 -4.98 -20.63 17.46
CA SER A 217 -5.76 -21.25 16.38
C SER A 217 -6.55 -20.25 15.55
N GLN A 218 -7.07 -19.18 16.16
CA GLN A 218 -7.71 -18.07 15.43
C GLN A 218 -6.73 -17.32 14.53
N VAL A 219 -5.52 -17.04 15.04
CA VAL A 219 -4.47 -16.37 14.27
C VAL A 219 -4.00 -17.23 13.09
N ILE A 220 -3.75 -18.51 13.32
CA ILE A 220 -3.36 -19.45 12.25
C ILE A 220 -4.52 -19.60 11.25
N GLY A 221 -5.75 -19.81 11.73
CA GLY A 221 -6.94 -19.96 10.89
C GLY A 221 -7.19 -18.73 10.03
N GLY A 222 -7.15 -17.52 10.62
CA GLY A 222 -7.29 -16.26 9.90
C GLY A 222 -6.20 -16.07 8.84
N SER A 223 -4.95 -16.42 9.16
CA SER A 223 -3.83 -16.38 8.21
C SER A 223 -4.04 -17.31 7.02
N VAL A 224 -4.47 -18.55 7.27
CA VAL A 224 -4.74 -19.54 6.22
C VAL A 224 -5.89 -19.09 5.34
N VAL A 225 -7.00 -18.63 5.92
CA VAL A 225 -8.16 -18.12 5.17
C VAL A 225 -7.75 -16.95 4.28
N MET A 226 -6.96 -16.02 4.80
CA MET A 226 -6.46 -14.88 4.04
C MET A 226 -5.51 -15.30 2.91
N ALA A 227 -4.59 -16.23 3.17
CA ALA A 227 -3.67 -16.76 2.17
C ALA A 227 -4.39 -17.52 1.05
N LEU A 228 -5.43 -18.30 1.39
CA LEU A 228 -6.29 -18.96 0.42
C LEU A 228 -7.03 -17.94 -0.45
N GLY A 229 -7.59 -16.89 0.16
CA GLY A 229 -8.23 -15.78 -0.57
C GLY A 229 -7.28 -15.12 -1.56
N ALA A 230 -6.07 -14.78 -1.11
CA ALA A 230 -5.02 -14.21 -1.97
C ALA A 230 -4.62 -15.17 -3.11
N GLY A 231 -4.47 -16.46 -2.82
CA GLY A 231 -4.17 -17.49 -3.82
C GLY A 231 -5.25 -17.59 -4.90
N ILE A 232 -6.53 -17.55 -4.52
CA ILE A 232 -7.66 -17.56 -5.47
C ILE A 232 -7.62 -16.33 -6.37
N ILE A 233 -7.35 -15.14 -5.82
CA ILE A 233 -7.22 -13.90 -6.62
C ILE A 233 -6.03 -14.00 -7.57
N ALA A 234 -4.87 -14.46 -7.09
CA ALA A 234 -3.66 -14.60 -7.89
C ALA A 234 -3.84 -15.57 -9.07
N LEU A 235 -4.60 -16.66 -8.86
CA LEU A 235 -4.92 -17.64 -9.90
C LEU A 235 -6.02 -17.17 -10.87
N SER A 236 -6.78 -16.14 -10.50
CA SER A 236 -7.86 -15.57 -11.31
C SER A 236 -7.31 -14.58 -12.35
N SER A 237 -6.43 -15.04 -13.23
CA SER A 237 -5.75 -14.21 -14.24
C SER A 237 -6.71 -13.43 -15.15
N VAL A 238 -6.25 -12.27 -15.64
CA VAL A 238 -7.01 -11.40 -16.53
C VAL A 238 -7.29 -12.14 -17.85
N SER A 239 -8.56 -12.20 -18.28
CA SER A 239 -8.94 -12.78 -19.58
C SER A 239 -8.34 -11.99 -20.74
N ARG A 240 -8.14 -12.61 -21.90
CA ARG A 240 -7.85 -11.85 -23.14
C ARG A 240 -8.94 -10.83 -23.48
N SER A 241 -10.21 -11.20 -23.30
CA SER A 241 -11.37 -10.30 -23.47
C SER A 241 -11.35 -9.12 -22.49
N GLU A 242 -10.93 -9.35 -21.25
CA GLU A 242 -10.80 -8.31 -20.23
C GLU A 242 -9.65 -7.35 -20.55
N HIS A 243 -8.52 -7.89 -21.03
CA HIS A 243 -7.38 -7.07 -21.46
C HIS A 243 -7.73 -6.16 -22.64
N GLN A 244 -8.46 -6.66 -23.65
CA GLN A 244 -8.96 -5.86 -24.77
C GLN A 244 -9.84 -4.69 -24.29
N ARG A 245 -10.71 -4.91 -23.30
CA ARG A 245 -11.55 -3.86 -22.73
C ARG A 245 -10.75 -2.80 -21.98
N TRP A 246 -9.63 -3.17 -21.37
CA TRP A 246 -8.71 -2.21 -20.75
C TRP A 246 -8.02 -1.35 -21.80
N GLU A 247 -7.57 -1.95 -22.90
CA GLU A 247 -7.00 -1.20 -24.03
C GLU A 247 -8.01 -0.22 -24.64
N GLU A 248 -9.26 -0.66 -24.86
CA GLU A 248 -10.35 0.22 -25.31
C GLU A 248 -10.57 1.40 -24.34
N ALA A 249 -10.65 1.11 -23.04
CA ALA A 249 -10.83 2.14 -22.02
C ALA A 249 -9.67 3.14 -21.99
N ALA A 250 -8.44 2.66 -22.14
CA ALA A 250 -7.26 3.51 -22.16
C ALA A 250 -7.19 4.39 -23.40
N LEU A 251 -7.54 3.87 -24.58
CA LEU A 251 -7.60 4.65 -25.82
C LEU A 251 -8.65 5.76 -25.74
N ASN A 252 -9.82 5.47 -25.16
CA ASN A 252 -10.86 6.47 -24.93
C ASN A 252 -10.39 7.59 -23.99
N GLU A 253 -9.68 7.22 -22.91
CA GLU A 253 -9.17 8.21 -21.95
C GLU A 253 -8.01 9.02 -22.53
N ALA A 254 -7.14 8.39 -23.33
CA ALA A 254 -6.10 9.08 -24.08
C ALA A 254 -6.69 10.11 -25.05
N GLN A 255 -7.73 9.73 -25.80
CA GLN A 255 -8.44 10.67 -26.69
C GLN A 255 -9.07 11.83 -25.90
N ARG A 256 -9.66 11.55 -24.75
CA ARG A 256 -10.28 12.58 -23.88
C ARG A 256 -9.27 13.63 -23.41
N TYR A 257 -8.03 13.22 -23.15
CA TYR A 257 -6.96 14.11 -22.68
C TYR A 257 -5.99 14.56 -23.77
N GLY A 258 -6.23 14.21 -25.04
CA GLY A 258 -5.35 14.55 -26.15
C GLY A 258 -3.96 13.90 -26.06
N VAL A 259 -3.85 12.75 -25.39
CA VAL A 259 -2.60 11.98 -25.29
C VAL A 259 -2.47 11.09 -26.52
N ASP A 260 -1.26 11.00 -27.08
CA ASP A 260 -1.00 10.14 -28.24
C ASP A 260 -1.36 8.67 -27.94
N SER A 261 -2.18 8.10 -28.82
CA SER A 261 -2.60 6.70 -28.79
C SER A 261 -1.43 5.72 -28.90
N ARG A 262 -0.37 6.04 -29.67
CA ARG A 262 0.82 5.20 -29.78
C ARG A 262 1.62 5.20 -28.48
N TYR A 263 1.79 6.38 -27.89
CA TYR A 263 2.40 6.53 -26.57
C TYR A 263 1.65 5.71 -25.52
N THR A 264 0.32 5.87 -25.46
CA THR A 264 -0.53 5.17 -24.48
C THR A 264 -0.44 3.65 -24.65
N ARG A 265 -0.51 3.14 -25.88
CA ARG A 265 -0.42 1.71 -26.18
C ARG A 265 0.95 1.13 -25.80
N ALA A 266 2.04 1.79 -26.18
CA ALA A 266 3.38 1.38 -25.80
C ALA A 266 3.53 1.33 -24.27
N ARG A 267 3.07 2.35 -23.54
CA ARG A 267 3.17 2.39 -22.07
C ARG A 267 2.33 1.32 -21.35
N ILE A 268 1.19 0.93 -21.92
CA ILE A 268 0.35 -0.16 -21.40
C ILE A 268 1.02 -1.51 -21.62
N ALA A 269 1.60 -1.73 -22.81
CA ALA A 269 2.39 -2.93 -23.11
C ALA A 269 3.66 -3.04 -22.26
N GLY A 270 4.04 -1.96 -21.55
CA GLY A 270 5.30 -1.89 -20.79
C GLY A 270 6.50 -1.56 -21.68
N GLU A 271 6.25 -1.10 -22.90
CA GLU A 271 7.27 -0.69 -23.86
C GLU A 271 7.66 0.78 -23.67
N ASP A 272 8.88 1.08 -24.12
CA ASP A 272 9.47 2.41 -24.08
C ASP A 272 8.81 3.31 -25.13
N ALA A 273 8.02 4.28 -24.68
CA ALA A 273 7.38 5.25 -25.56
C ALA A 273 8.19 6.56 -25.72
N GLY A 274 9.28 6.71 -24.95
CA GLY A 274 10.16 7.88 -24.96
C GLY A 274 11.63 7.45 -24.94
N GLY A 275 12.46 8.07 -25.79
CA GLY A 275 13.86 7.69 -25.94
C GLY A 275 14.67 7.75 -24.63
N LYS A 276 15.74 6.97 -24.55
CA LYS A 276 16.65 6.90 -23.39
C LYS A 276 17.21 8.29 -23.04
N ARG A 277 16.69 8.92 -22.00
CA ARG A 277 17.18 10.20 -21.50
C ARG A 277 18.42 9.95 -20.63
N ARG A 278 19.54 10.58 -20.97
CA ARG A 278 20.74 10.56 -20.12
C ARG A 278 20.44 11.27 -18.80
N ARG A 279 20.94 10.70 -17.69
CA ARG A 279 20.88 11.33 -16.37
C ARG A 279 21.57 12.69 -16.42
N THR A 280 20.93 13.68 -15.86
CA THR A 280 21.39 15.07 -15.76
C THR A 280 22.10 15.31 -14.43
N TRP A 281 22.78 16.45 -14.30
CA TRP A 281 23.39 16.85 -13.04
C TRP A 281 22.35 17.08 -11.92
N ILE A 282 21.12 17.47 -12.29
CA ILE A 282 19.99 17.63 -11.35
C ILE A 282 19.65 16.27 -10.72
N ASP A 283 19.63 15.20 -11.53
CA ASP A 283 19.34 13.85 -11.03
C ASP A 283 20.37 13.43 -9.97
N TRP A 284 21.65 13.72 -10.22
CA TRP A 284 22.71 13.45 -9.24
C TRP A 284 22.60 14.32 -8.00
N LEU A 285 22.27 15.61 -8.15
CA LEU A 285 22.04 16.50 -7.01
C LEU A 285 20.90 16.00 -6.11
N VAL A 286 19.79 15.56 -6.69
CA VAL A 286 18.65 15.00 -5.94
C VAL A 286 19.07 13.75 -5.16
N VAL A 287 19.81 12.84 -5.81
CA VAL A 287 20.32 11.63 -5.15
C VAL A 287 21.28 11.98 -4.01
N THR A 288 22.19 12.92 -4.23
CA THR A 288 23.13 13.37 -3.19
C THR A 288 22.40 13.99 -2.00
N ILE A 289 21.44 14.89 -2.22
CA ILE A 289 20.65 15.52 -1.16
C ILE A 289 19.89 14.45 -0.36
N ALA A 290 19.19 13.54 -1.03
CA ALA A 290 18.46 12.46 -0.36
C ALA A 290 19.41 11.58 0.49
N THR A 291 20.59 11.27 -0.05
CA THR A 291 21.61 10.47 0.66
C THR A 291 22.12 11.19 1.90
N VAL A 292 22.44 12.49 1.78
CA VAL A 292 22.92 13.32 2.90
C VAL A 292 21.87 13.40 4.00
N ILE A 293 20.59 13.56 3.66
CA ILE A 293 19.49 13.59 4.64
C ILE A 293 19.43 12.26 5.40
N ILE A 294 19.42 11.12 4.70
CA ILE A 294 19.34 9.80 5.32
C ILE A 294 20.54 9.56 6.25
N VAL A 295 21.76 9.85 5.77
CA VAL A 295 22.99 9.69 6.56
C VAL A 295 22.99 10.62 7.78
N GLY A 296 22.53 11.87 7.62
CA GLY A 296 22.44 12.84 8.72
C GLY A 296 21.52 12.37 9.86
N PHE A 297 20.37 11.78 9.52
CA PHE A 297 19.51 11.14 10.52
C PHE A 297 20.15 9.89 11.12
N ALA A 298 20.81 9.05 10.31
CA ALA A 298 21.46 7.82 10.76
C ALA A 298 22.54 8.08 11.82
N VAL A 299 23.34 9.13 11.65
CA VAL A 299 24.41 9.50 12.59
C VAL A 299 23.85 9.87 13.98
N ASN A 300 22.63 10.42 14.05
CA ASN A 300 22.00 10.83 15.29
C ASN A 300 21.07 9.76 15.90
N ALA A 301 20.91 8.64 15.21
CA ALA A 301 20.00 7.56 15.60
C ALA A 301 20.54 6.81 16.81
N GLN A 302 19.64 6.51 17.76
CA GLN A 302 19.95 5.58 18.84
C GLN A 302 19.30 4.23 18.55
N SER A 303 20.01 3.14 18.86
CA SER A 303 19.46 1.79 18.69
C SER A 303 18.26 1.62 19.64
N PRO A 304 17.08 1.24 19.13
CA PRO A 304 15.96 0.88 19.99
C PRO A 304 16.37 -0.34 20.81
N GLN A 305 16.23 -0.26 22.13
CA GLN A 305 16.45 -1.42 23.00
C GLN A 305 15.21 -2.32 22.95
N ILE A 306 15.09 -3.10 21.88
CA ILE A 306 13.99 -4.04 21.68
C ILE A 306 14.56 -5.45 21.74
N ALA A 307 13.97 -6.30 22.59
CA ALA A 307 14.29 -7.71 22.62
C ALA A 307 13.78 -8.38 21.33
N VAL A 308 14.69 -8.66 20.40
CA VAL A 308 14.36 -9.29 19.11
C VAL A 308 15.03 -10.64 18.96
N ARG A 309 14.34 -11.58 18.29
CA ARG A 309 14.93 -12.87 17.91
C ARG A 309 15.73 -12.74 16.62
N GLY A 310 17.04 -12.51 16.74
CA GLY A 310 17.93 -12.26 15.59
C GLY A 310 17.84 -13.30 14.47
N GLY A 311 17.66 -14.59 14.79
CA GLY A 311 17.48 -15.64 13.77
C GLY A 311 16.24 -15.43 12.89
N TRP A 312 15.10 -15.05 13.47
CA TRP A 312 13.89 -14.76 12.71
C TRP A 312 13.97 -13.43 11.96
N VAL A 313 14.64 -12.43 12.54
CA VAL A 313 14.94 -11.17 11.83
C VAL A 313 15.70 -11.46 10.54
N ALA A 314 16.79 -12.23 10.62
CA ALA A 314 17.59 -12.60 9.46
C ALA A 314 16.75 -13.38 8.43
N ALA A 315 15.95 -14.36 8.88
CA ALA A 315 15.10 -15.16 7.99
C ALA A 315 14.07 -14.30 7.23
N LEU A 316 13.36 -13.40 7.92
CA LEU A 316 12.35 -12.52 7.30
C LEU A 316 12.99 -11.50 6.36
N ILE A 317 14.17 -10.97 6.69
CA ILE A 317 14.94 -10.09 5.80
C ILE A 317 15.34 -10.84 4.53
N VAL A 318 15.92 -12.03 4.65
CA VAL A 318 16.33 -12.85 3.49
C VAL A 318 15.13 -13.18 2.61
N ALA A 319 14.00 -13.57 3.20
CA ALA A 319 12.77 -13.84 2.47
C ALA A 319 12.27 -12.59 1.72
N THR A 320 12.25 -11.43 2.39
CA THR A 320 11.81 -10.16 1.79
C THR A 320 12.72 -9.73 0.65
N LEU A 321 14.04 -9.82 0.82
CA LEU A 321 15.02 -9.51 -0.22
C LEU A 321 14.90 -10.48 -1.42
N GLY A 322 14.67 -11.76 -1.16
CA GLY A 322 14.41 -12.75 -2.21
C GLY A 322 13.16 -12.43 -3.03
N MET A 323 12.06 -12.08 -2.37
CA MET A 323 10.83 -11.65 -3.04
C MET A 323 11.03 -10.35 -3.83
N LEU A 324 11.74 -9.37 -3.25
CA LEU A 324 12.06 -8.12 -3.90
C LEU A 324 12.89 -8.33 -5.17
N MET A 325 13.95 -9.15 -5.10
CA MET A 325 14.81 -9.44 -6.24
C MET A 325 14.05 -10.17 -7.35
N THR A 326 13.25 -11.18 -7.02
CA THR A 326 12.46 -11.93 -8.01
C THR A 326 11.43 -11.04 -8.71
N ALA A 327 10.71 -10.19 -7.96
CA ALA A 327 9.78 -9.22 -8.51
C ALA A 327 10.50 -8.17 -9.37
N ALA A 328 11.63 -7.63 -8.91
CA ALA A 328 12.41 -6.65 -9.65
C ALA A 328 12.98 -7.22 -10.96
N ILE A 329 13.51 -8.44 -10.95
CA ILE A 329 14.03 -9.12 -12.15
C ILE A 329 12.90 -9.38 -13.14
N SER A 330 11.74 -9.84 -12.66
CA SER A 330 10.56 -10.09 -13.49
C SER A 330 10.09 -8.80 -14.17
N LEU A 331 9.91 -7.72 -13.40
CA LEU A 331 9.54 -6.41 -13.93
C LEU A 331 10.59 -5.86 -14.89
N TRP A 332 11.88 -6.02 -14.59
CA TRP A 332 12.95 -5.55 -15.46
C TRP A 332 12.98 -6.28 -16.81
N ARG A 333 12.71 -7.59 -16.83
CA ARG A 333 12.65 -8.36 -18.08
C ARG A 333 11.55 -7.83 -19.01
N THR A 334 10.42 -7.42 -18.46
CA THR A 334 9.26 -6.94 -19.23
C THR A 334 9.32 -5.46 -19.57
N THR A 335 9.81 -4.61 -18.64
CA THR A 335 9.67 -3.14 -18.73
C THR A 335 11.00 -2.41 -18.88
N LYS A 336 12.11 -3.08 -18.58
CA LYS A 336 13.44 -2.46 -18.41
C LYS A 336 13.49 -1.29 -17.43
N PHE A 337 12.45 -1.11 -16.60
CA PHE A 337 12.21 0.05 -15.74
C PHE A 337 12.17 1.40 -16.47
N ASN A 338 11.70 1.41 -17.72
CA ASN A 338 11.52 2.63 -18.50
C ASN A 338 10.01 2.93 -18.75
#